data_AF-A0A1D2MZC4-F1
#
_entry.id   AF-A0A1D2MZC4-F1
#
_cell.length_a   1.000
_cell.length_b   1.000
_cell.length_c   1.000
_cell.angle_alpha   90.00
_cell.angle_beta   90.00
_cell.angle_gamma   90.00
#
_symmetry.space_group_name_H-M   'P 1'
#
loop_
_entity.id
_entity.type
_entity.pdbx_description
1 polymer ?
#
loop_
_entity_poly.entity_id
_entity_poly.type
_entity_poly.pdbx_seq_one_letter_code
_entity_poly.pdbx_strand_id
1 'polypeptide(L)'
;MKVAALCSCFIIGYTVEKIGRKLTSILMVIPFVIGYAIMASAQSVMMIYIGRFITGFSGGAYTVITSVYISEICSGIAFVYIVGAIVNWRITSIVCGVVPILHGVAMLFVPDTPRYLLSKGQTEKAAAALQWLRGAPSVQDIEPELKEIQSGIDEANNNTSGGSLLVGSTIKPCLMSVTAMAFQQLAGINAVIFFSVDIFKAAGSDIDPNVCAIIVGMTQAVGFAFAGILMNRFGRKPLFLFSEIGMCISLAALGVFYYLKEEKPDTAANLGWLPLVSLVMYMVTYCCGGICALGAAFAAFVLPETKGKTVEEIMRIFADKV
;
A
#
# COMPACT_ATOMS: atom_id res chain seq x y z
N MET A 1 -11.40 -12.27 -0.82
CA MET A 1 -10.13 -11.52 -0.85
C MET A 1 -9.99 -10.54 0.32
N LYS A 2 -10.79 -9.46 0.43
CA LYS A 2 -10.61 -8.45 1.50
C LYS A 2 -10.78 -9.01 2.93
N VAL A 3 -11.73 -9.91 3.15
CA VAL A 3 -11.92 -10.60 4.43
C VAL A 3 -10.66 -11.38 4.84
N ALA A 4 -10.05 -12.10 3.89
CA ALA A 4 -8.82 -12.84 4.15
C ALA A 4 -7.65 -11.92 4.49
N ALA A 5 -7.53 -10.78 3.80
CA ALA A 5 -6.53 -9.77 4.10
C ALA A 5 -6.70 -9.20 5.52
N LEU A 6 -7.93 -8.90 5.94
CA LEU A 6 -8.20 -8.44 7.31
C LEU A 6 -7.77 -9.47 8.36
N CYS A 7 -8.09 -10.75 8.16
CA CYS A 7 -7.65 -11.81 9.06
C CYS A 7 -6.12 -11.90 9.12
N SER A 8 -5.44 -11.74 7.98
CA SER A 8 -3.98 -11.81 7.91
C SER A 8 -3.30 -10.70 8.71
N CYS A 9 -3.84 -9.47 8.72
CA CYS A 9 -3.23 -8.35 9.40
C CYS A 9 -3.05 -8.59 10.91
N PHE A 10 -4.01 -9.23 11.56
CA PHE A 10 -3.94 -9.56 12.99
C PHE A 10 -2.91 -10.67 13.29
N ILE A 11 -2.86 -11.69 12.44
CA ILE A 11 -1.99 -12.87 12.64
C ILE A 11 -0.53 -12.51 12.31
N ILE A 12 -0.31 -11.71 11.27
CA ILE A 12 1.02 -11.41 10.75
C ILE A 12 1.75 -10.42 11.64
N GLY A 13 1.07 -9.48 12.29
CA GLY A 13 1.70 -8.60 13.28
C GLY A 13 2.44 -9.40 14.36
N TYR A 14 1.76 -10.36 14.98
CA TYR A 14 2.35 -11.26 15.98
C TYR A 14 3.46 -12.16 15.39
N THR A 15 3.23 -12.69 14.19
CA THR A 15 4.21 -13.59 13.53
C THR A 15 5.51 -12.88 13.19
N VAL A 16 5.42 -11.63 12.71
CA VAL A 16 6.57 -10.78 12.36
C VAL A 16 7.41 -10.47 13.60
N GLU A 17 6.79 -10.20 14.74
CA GLU A 17 7.52 -9.95 15.99
C GLU A 17 8.25 -11.21 16.50
N LYS A 18 7.61 -12.38 16.37
CA LYS A 18 8.15 -13.64 16.89
C LYS A 18 9.25 -14.24 16.01
N ILE A 19 9.00 -14.30 14.70
CA ILE A 19 9.79 -15.05 13.70
C ILE A 19 10.66 -14.11 12.83
N GLY A 20 10.38 -12.81 12.83
CA GLY A 20 11.11 -11.82 12.05
C GLY A 20 10.48 -11.54 10.69
N ARG A 21 10.77 -10.35 10.14
CA ARG A 21 10.17 -9.86 8.88
C ARG A 21 10.55 -10.69 7.66
N LYS A 22 11.84 -11.03 7.50
CA LYS A 22 12.36 -11.80 6.35
C LYS A 22 11.72 -13.19 6.28
N LEU A 23 11.81 -13.95 7.37
CA LEU A 23 11.29 -15.32 7.38
C LEU A 23 9.78 -15.35 7.22
N THR A 24 9.04 -14.40 7.81
CA THR A 24 7.59 -14.26 7.58
C THR A 24 7.27 -13.95 6.11
N SER A 25 8.07 -13.09 5.47
CA SER A 25 7.92 -12.76 4.04
C SER A 25 8.13 -13.99 3.14
N ILE A 26 9.16 -14.81 3.42
CA ILE A 26 9.45 -16.04 2.67
C ILE A 26 8.36 -17.09 2.89
N LEU A 27 7.90 -17.28 4.13
CA LEU A 27 6.83 -18.24 4.45
C LEU A 27 5.52 -17.89 3.75
N MET A 28 5.22 -16.60 3.55
CA MET A 28 4.02 -16.14 2.86
C MET A 28 4.06 -16.34 1.33
N VAL A 29 5.22 -16.62 0.74
CA VAL A 29 5.34 -16.93 -0.69
C VAL A 29 4.60 -18.23 -1.01
N ILE A 30 4.70 -19.24 -0.14
CA ILE A 30 4.10 -20.56 -0.32
C ILE A 30 2.57 -20.48 -0.54
N PRO A 31 1.78 -19.92 0.40
CA PRO A 31 0.34 -19.77 0.19
C PRO A 31 0.02 -18.86 -1.01
N PHE A 32 0.83 -17.83 -1.28
CA PHE A 32 0.60 -16.95 -2.42
C PHE A 32 0.71 -17.73 -3.75
N VAL A 33 1.76 -18.52 -3.93
CA VAL A 33 1.98 -19.37 -5.13
C VAL A 33 0.89 -20.43 -5.25
N ILE A 34 0.51 -21.10 -4.16
CA ILE A 34 -0.58 -22.08 -4.14
C ILE A 34 -1.90 -21.42 -4.60
N GLY A 35 -2.19 -20.22 -4.11
CA GLY A 35 -3.39 -19.49 -4.49
C GLY A 35 -3.44 -19.16 -5.98
N TYR A 36 -2.33 -18.73 -6.57
CA TYR A 36 -2.24 -18.49 -8.03
C TYR A 36 -2.27 -19.77 -8.85
N ALA A 37 -1.67 -20.86 -8.38
CA ALA A 37 -1.73 -22.15 -9.03
C ALA A 37 -3.18 -22.67 -9.10
N ILE A 38 -3.93 -22.59 -7.99
CA ILE A 38 -5.35 -22.96 -7.93
C ILE A 38 -6.19 -22.10 -8.89
N MET A 39 -5.91 -20.79 -8.99
CA MET A 39 -6.62 -19.92 -9.94
C MET A 39 -6.29 -20.28 -11.39
N ALA A 40 -5.01 -20.53 -11.71
CA ALA A 40 -4.59 -20.88 -13.06
C ALA A 40 -5.22 -22.21 -13.53
N SER A 41 -5.30 -23.21 -12.65
CA SER A 41 -5.91 -24.52 -12.90
C SER A 41 -7.42 -24.57 -12.63
N ALA A 42 -8.08 -23.44 -12.40
CA ALA A 42 -9.48 -23.43 -11.98
C ALA A 42 -10.40 -24.01 -13.07
N GLN A 43 -11.19 -25.02 -12.67
CA GLN A 43 -12.27 -25.62 -13.47
C GLN A 43 -13.65 -25.27 -12.93
N SER A 44 -13.74 -24.74 -11.71
CA SER A 44 -14.98 -24.30 -11.08
C SER A 44 -14.82 -22.91 -10.48
N VAL A 45 -15.94 -22.19 -10.34
CA VAL A 45 -15.96 -20.86 -9.70
C VAL A 45 -15.50 -20.94 -8.24
N MET A 46 -15.76 -22.07 -7.57
CA MET A 46 -15.35 -22.28 -6.18
C MET A 46 -13.81 -22.35 -6.04
N MET A 47 -13.10 -22.96 -6.99
CA MET A 47 -11.64 -22.93 -7.01
C MET A 47 -11.10 -21.50 -7.12
N ILE A 48 -11.75 -20.64 -7.94
CA ILE A 48 -11.39 -19.23 -8.05
C ILE A 48 -11.59 -18.51 -6.70
N TYR A 49 -12.71 -18.75 -6.00
CA TYR A 49 -12.94 -18.15 -4.69
C TYR A 49 -11.93 -18.59 -3.63
N ILE A 50 -11.59 -19.87 -3.60
CA ILE A 50 -10.57 -20.41 -2.70
C ILE A 50 -9.20 -19.78 -3.02
N GLY A 51 -8.81 -19.77 -4.29
CA GLY A 51 -7.57 -19.14 -4.74
C GLY A 51 -7.49 -17.65 -4.35
N ARG A 52 -8.57 -16.89 -4.57
CA ARG A 52 -8.68 -15.47 -4.17
C ARG A 52 -8.73 -15.25 -2.66
N PHE A 53 -9.14 -16.25 -1.88
CA PHE A 53 -9.09 -16.19 -0.43
C PHE A 53 -7.65 -16.35 0.04
N ILE A 54 -6.95 -17.38 -0.45
CA ILE A 54 -5.55 -17.66 -0.11
C ILE A 54 -4.63 -16.52 -0.54
N THR A 55 -4.72 -16.05 -1.80
CA THR A 55 -3.92 -14.91 -2.27
C THR A 55 -4.28 -13.61 -1.55
N GLY A 56 -5.54 -13.46 -1.12
CA GLY A 56 -5.96 -12.33 -0.29
C GLY A 56 -5.32 -12.35 1.10
N PHE A 57 -5.20 -13.53 1.72
CA PHE A 57 -4.52 -13.70 3.01
C PHE A 57 -3.04 -13.33 2.90
N SER A 58 -2.33 -13.89 1.93
CA SER A 58 -0.91 -13.61 1.72
C SER A 58 -0.69 -12.16 1.26
N GLY A 59 -1.57 -11.60 0.43
CA GLY A 59 -1.52 -10.20 0.02
C GLY A 59 -1.67 -9.24 1.20
N GLY A 60 -2.58 -9.51 2.13
CA GLY A 60 -2.70 -8.73 3.37
C GLY A 60 -1.44 -8.82 4.23
N ALA A 61 -0.83 -10.01 4.34
CA ALA A 61 0.46 -10.17 5.02
C ALA A 61 1.56 -9.28 4.42
N TYR A 62 1.66 -9.22 3.09
CA TYR A 62 2.64 -8.37 2.42
C TYR A 62 2.40 -6.88 2.61
N THR A 63 1.15 -6.42 2.75
CA THR A 63 0.88 -5.00 3.04
C THR A 63 1.43 -4.57 4.41
N VAL A 64 1.43 -5.47 5.40
CA VAL A 64 2.02 -5.20 6.72
C VAL A 64 3.55 -5.19 6.64
N ILE A 65 4.14 -6.18 5.96
CA ILE A 65 5.60 -6.36 5.85
C ILE A 65 6.25 -5.25 5.01
N THR A 66 5.59 -4.85 3.93
CA THR A 66 6.14 -4.01 2.85
C THR A 66 5.66 -2.57 2.91
N SER A 67 5.03 -2.16 4.02
CA SER A 67 4.38 -0.85 4.21
C SER A 67 5.24 0.40 3.94
N VAL A 68 6.55 0.23 3.69
CA VAL A 68 7.49 1.30 3.32
C VAL A 68 7.66 1.47 1.79
N TYR A 69 7.28 0.49 0.95
CA TYR A 69 7.54 0.50 -0.51
C TYR A 69 6.27 0.81 -1.33
N ILE A 70 5.66 1.97 -1.09
CA ILE A 70 4.41 2.41 -1.75
C ILE A 70 4.58 2.48 -3.29
N SER A 71 5.74 2.95 -3.77
CA SER A 71 6.04 3.05 -5.21
C SER A 71 6.08 1.70 -5.92
N GLU A 72 6.49 0.64 -5.22
CA GLU A 72 6.58 -0.71 -5.79
C GLU A 72 5.19 -1.34 -5.95
N ILE A 73 4.29 -1.12 -4.99
CA ILE A 73 2.91 -1.63 -5.03
C ILE A 73 2.14 -1.02 -6.21
N CYS A 74 2.31 0.29 -6.45
CA CYS A 74 1.62 0.99 -7.53
C CYS A 74 2.12 0.57 -8.92
N SER A 75 3.41 0.25 -9.03
CA SER A 75 3.98 -0.34 -10.24
C SER A 75 3.35 -1.71 -10.56
N GLY A 76 2.97 -2.46 -9.52
CA GLY A 76 2.27 -3.75 -9.67
C GLY A 76 0.87 -3.65 -10.30
N ILE A 77 0.10 -2.61 -9.99
CA ILE A 77 -1.25 -2.43 -10.57
C ILE A 77 -1.16 -2.12 -12.06
N ALA A 78 -0.26 -1.21 -12.45
CA ALA A 78 0.01 -0.91 -13.85
C ALA A 78 0.48 -2.15 -14.61
N PHE A 79 1.38 -2.94 -14.01
CA PHE A 79 1.84 -4.20 -14.58
C PHE A 79 0.70 -5.18 -14.84
N VAL A 80 -0.23 -5.36 -13.89
CA VAL A 80 -1.37 -6.26 -14.05
C VAL A 80 -2.32 -5.78 -15.16
N TYR A 81 -2.54 -4.48 -15.33
CA TYR A 81 -3.34 -3.98 -16.45
C TYR A 81 -2.68 -4.22 -17.80
N ILE A 82 -1.36 -4.00 -17.90
CA ILE A 82 -0.62 -4.25 -19.14
C ILE A 82 -0.70 -5.73 -19.50
N VAL A 83 -0.39 -6.61 -18.56
CA VAL A 83 -0.45 -8.07 -18.77
C VAL A 83 -1.88 -8.51 -19.05
N GLY A 84 -2.86 -7.99 -18.30
CA GLY A 84 -4.28 -8.32 -18.49
C GLY A 84 -4.86 -7.89 -19.83
N ALA A 85 -4.30 -6.85 -20.46
CA ALA A 85 -4.72 -6.40 -21.78
C ALA A 85 -4.20 -7.31 -22.92
N ILE A 86 -3.05 -7.97 -22.71
CA ILE A 86 -2.39 -8.78 -23.75
C ILE A 86 -2.67 -10.29 -23.64
N VAL A 87 -2.95 -10.81 -22.44
CA VAL A 87 -3.10 -12.26 -22.20
C VAL A 87 -4.39 -12.62 -21.48
N ASN A 88 -4.82 -13.87 -21.67
CA ASN A 88 -5.97 -14.45 -20.97
C ASN A 88 -5.76 -14.50 -19.45
N TRP A 89 -6.86 -14.41 -18.69
CA TRP A 89 -6.88 -14.40 -17.22
C TRP A 89 -6.11 -15.57 -16.56
N ARG A 90 -6.06 -16.75 -17.21
CA ARG A 90 -5.26 -17.90 -16.75
C ARG A 90 -3.76 -17.61 -16.81
N ILE A 91 -3.29 -17.06 -17.93
CA ILE A 91 -1.88 -16.71 -18.13
C ILE A 91 -1.53 -15.53 -17.21
N THR A 92 -2.40 -14.53 -17.06
CA THR A 92 -2.23 -13.45 -16.08
C THR A 92 -2.04 -14.01 -14.67
N SER A 93 -2.81 -15.02 -14.28
CA SER A 93 -2.66 -15.69 -12.99
C SER A 93 -1.32 -16.39 -12.83
N ILE A 94 -0.81 -17.05 -13.88
CA ILE A 94 0.51 -17.68 -13.88
C ILE A 94 1.61 -16.63 -13.74
N VAL A 95 1.58 -15.56 -14.54
CA VAL A 95 2.55 -14.46 -14.48
C VAL A 95 2.58 -13.83 -13.08
N CYS A 96 1.42 -13.56 -12.49
CA CYS A 96 1.32 -13.05 -11.13
C CYS A 96 1.80 -14.05 -10.06
N GLY A 97 1.75 -15.37 -10.34
CA GLY A 97 2.30 -16.41 -9.47
C GLY A 97 3.84 -16.50 -9.50
N VAL A 98 4.48 -16.08 -10.60
CA VAL A 98 5.95 -16.07 -10.74
C VAL A 98 6.58 -14.93 -9.93
N VAL A 99 5.96 -13.76 -9.89
CA VAL A 99 6.49 -12.57 -9.18
C VAL A 99 6.82 -12.85 -7.68
N PRO A 100 5.96 -13.51 -6.89
CA PRO A 100 6.25 -13.93 -5.51
C PRO A 100 7.41 -14.91 -5.38
N ILE A 101 7.61 -15.79 -6.37
CA ILE A 101 8.73 -16.73 -6.37
C ILE A 101 10.03 -15.95 -6.51
N LEU A 102 10.07 -15.00 -7.46
CA LEU A 102 11.22 -14.10 -7.63
C LEU A 102 11.50 -13.30 -6.36
N HIS A 103 10.45 -12.77 -5.72
CA HIS A 103 10.55 -12.09 -4.43
C HIS A 103 11.13 -13.00 -3.33
N GLY A 104 10.64 -14.23 -3.22
CA GLY A 104 11.13 -15.22 -2.25
C GLY A 104 12.61 -15.53 -2.45
N VAL A 105 13.03 -15.72 -3.70
CA VAL A 105 14.44 -15.96 -4.05
C VAL A 105 15.29 -14.73 -3.74
N ALA A 106 14.85 -13.53 -4.09
CA ALA A 106 15.56 -12.28 -3.79
C ALA A 106 15.74 -12.08 -2.28
N MET A 107 14.70 -12.38 -1.49
CA MET A 107 14.74 -12.28 -0.02
C MET A 107 15.74 -13.24 0.63
N LEU A 108 16.14 -14.33 -0.03
CA LEU A 108 17.18 -15.22 0.53
C LEU A 108 18.53 -14.50 0.66
N PHE A 109 18.84 -13.60 -0.28
CA PHE A 109 20.10 -12.86 -0.33
C PHE A 109 20.15 -11.64 0.60
N VAL A 110 19.00 -11.16 1.07
CA VAL A 110 18.91 -9.99 1.96
C VAL A 110 19.11 -10.45 3.42
N PRO A 111 19.97 -9.81 4.22
CA PRO A 111 20.13 -10.14 5.63
C PRO A 111 18.88 -9.80 6.46
N ASP A 112 18.75 -10.41 7.64
CA ASP A 112 17.66 -10.09 8.56
C ASP A 112 17.71 -8.62 9.01
N THR A 113 16.54 -8.04 9.33
CA THR A 113 16.46 -6.63 9.74
C THR A 113 17.27 -6.40 11.02
N PRO A 114 18.17 -5.39 11.08
CA PRO A 114 19.02 -5.14 12.25
C PRO A 114 18.25 -5.01 13.57
N ARG A 115 17.08 -4.38 13.54
CA ARG A 115 16.17 -4.24 14.69
C ARG A 115 15.68 -5.60 15.25
N TYR A 116 15.46 -6.59 14.40
CA TYR A 116 15.08 -7.95 14.83
C TYR A 116 16.26 -8.69 15.46
N LEU A 117 17.46 -8.52 14.90
CA LEU A 117 18.67 -9.15 15.44
C LEU A 117 19.04 -8.55 16.81
N LEU A 118 18.93 -7.23 16.97
CA LEU A 118 19.13 -6.55 18.25
C LEU A 118 18.09 -6.95 19.30
N SER A 119 16.81 -7.10 18.92
CA SER A 119 15.77 -7.54 19.87
C SER A 119 15.96 -8.98 20.35
N LYS A 120 16.75 -9.79 19.63
CA LYS A 120 17.18 -11.14 20.04
C LYS A 120 18.54 -11.15 20.74
N GLY A 121 19.14 -10.00 21.01
CA GLY A 121 20.46 -9.86 21.64
C GLY A 121 21.64 -10.23 20.74
N GLN A 122 21.44 -10.34 19.41
CA GLN A 122 22.48 -10.70 18.45
C GLN A 122 23.16 -9.46 17.85
N THR A 123 23.89 -8.70 18.69
CA THR A 123 24.48 -7.40 18.33
C THR A 123 25.48 -7.48 17.18
N GLU A 124 26.33 -8.51 17.13
CA GLU A 124 27.32 -8.67 16.05
C GLU A 124 26.67 -8.90 14.68
N LYS A 125 25.64 -9.75 14.62
CA LYS A 125 24.89 -9.99 13.37
C LYS A 125 24.10 -8.75 12.95
N ALA A 126 23.57 -8.00 13.92
CA ALA A 126 22.88 -6.75 13.64
C ALA A 126 23.81 -5.70 13.03
N ALA A 127 25.04 -5.58 13.56
CA ALA A 127 26.07 -4.70 13.01
C ALA A 127 26.44 -5.10 11.57
N ALA A 128 26.66 -6.39 11.31
CA ALA A 128 26.96 -6.89 9.96
C ALA A 128 25.80 -6.65 8.97
N ALA A 129 24.55 -6.86 9.40
CA ALA A 129 23.37 -6.60 8.58
C ALA A 129 23.19 -5.11 8.26
N LEU A 130 23.44 -4.24 9.25
CA LEU A 130 23.36 -2.79 9.07
C LEU A 130 24.50 -2.26 8.20
N GLN A 131 25.70 -2.86 8.30
CA GLN A 131 26.83 -2.57 7.41
C GLN A 131 26.54 -2.92 5.96
N TRP A 132 25.97 -4.11 5.73
CA TRP A 132 25.53 -4.50 4.39
C TRP A 132 24.47 -3.55 3.83
N LEU A 133 23.50 -3.13 4.67
CA LEU A 133 22.41 -2.26 4.25
C LEU A 133 22.86 -0.83 3.91
N ARG A 134 23.85 -0.29 4.64
CA ARG A 134 24.42 1.05 4.43
C ARG A 134 25.55 1.07 3.41
N GLY A 135 26.13 -0.10 3.11
CA GLY A 135 27.35 -0.20 2.31
C GLY A 135 28.55 0.46 3.00
N ALA A 136 28.58 0.51 4.34
CA ALA A 136 29.60 1.27 5.07
C ALA A 136 30.96 0.53 5.10
N PRO A 137 32.07 1.25 4.96
CA PRO A 137 33.41 0.66 4.95
C PRO A 137 33.85 0.11 6.32
N SER A 138 33.32 0.63 7.43
CA SER A 138 33.64 0.17 8.79
C SER A 138 32.41 0.11 9.69
N VAL A 139 32.47 -0.73 10.72
CA VAL A 139 31.42 -0.87 11.76
C VAL A 139 31.30 0.39 12.62
N GLN A 140 32.36 1.19 12.72
CA GLN A 140 32.40 2.43 13.51
C GLN A 140 31.47 3.52 12.96
N ASP A 141 31.24 3.56 11.64
CA ASP A 141 30.33 4.53 11.00
C ASP A 141 28.86 4.25 11.36
N ILE A 142 28.57 3.04 11.83
CA ILE A 142 27.23 2.52 12.06
C ILE A 142 26.90 2.44 13.56
N GLU A 143 27.93 2.42 14.41
CA GLU A 143 27.82 2.38 15.86
C GLU A 143 26.81 3.39 16.46
N PRO A 144 26.74 4.67 16.02
CA PRO A 144 25.72 5.59 16.52
C PRO A 144 24.29 5.17 16.13
N GLU A 145 24.07 4.71 14.90
CA GLU A 145 22.76 4.24 14.43
C GLU A 145 22.35 2.93 15.13
N LEU A 146 23.29 2.02 15.34
CA LEU A 146 23.08 0.77 16.07
C LEU A 146 22.63 1.06 17.52
N LYS A 147 23.25 2.05 18.16
CA LYS A 147 22.93 2.48 19.52
C LYS A 147 21.56 3.15 19.61
N GLU A 148 21.18 3.95 18.62
CA GLU A 148 19.84 4.56 18.51
C GLU A 148 18.74 3.49 18.36
N ILE A 149 18.98 2.47 17.52
CA ILE A 149 18.05 1.35 17.37
C ILE A 149 17.93 0.56 18.69
N GLN A 150 19.04 0.33 19.38
CA GLN A 150 19.06 -0.38 20.67
C GLN A 150 18.29 0.41 21.74
N SER A 151 18.52 1.71 21.89
CA SER A 151 17.78 2.54 22.85
C SER A 151 16.28 2.54 22.56
N GLY A 152 15.88 2.57 21.29
CA GLY A 152 14.47 2.48 20.90
C GLY A 152 13.83 1.11 21.21
N ILE A 153 14.61 0.03 21.28
CA ILE A 153 14.14 -1.28 21.72
C ILE A 153 14.02 -1.33 23.24
N ASP A 154 14.99 -0.77 23.97
CA ASP A 154 14.99 -0.75 25.43
C ASP A 154 13.84 0.11 25.99
N GLU A 155 13.55 1.26 25.36
CA GLU A 155 12.37 2.08 25.65
C GLU A 155 11.06 1.33 25.35
N ALA A 156 11.00 0.59 24.24
CA ALA A 156 9.81 -0.20 23.89
C ALA A 156 9.58 -1.35 24.87
N ASN A 157 10.63 -2.03 25.30
CA ASN A 157 10.57 -3.11 26.29
C ASN A 157 10.19 -2.60 27.69
N ASN A 158 10.71 -1.44 28.11
CA ASN A 158 10.36 -0.83 29.39
C ASN A 158 8.91 -0.30 29.43
N ASN A 159 8.33 0.06 28.28
CA ASN A 159 6.93 0.47 28.17
C ASN A 159 5.94 -0.71 27.97
N THR A 160 6.38 -1.97 28.14
CA THR A 160 5.53 -3.16 27.94
C THR A 160 4.57 -3.38 29.10
N SER A 161 3.57 -2.51 29.23
CA SER A 161 2.28 -2.91 29.77
C SER A 161 1.38 -3.22 28.58
N GLY A 162 1.02 -4.50 28.42
CA GLY A 162 0.35 -5.11 27.25
C GLY A 162 -1.07 -4.63 26.92
N GLY A 163 -1.38 -3.36 27.14
CA GLY A 163 -2.68 -2.73 26.88
C GLY A 163 -2.60 -1.26 26.42
N SER A 164 -1.47 -0.81 25.87
CA SER A 164 -1.20 0.62 25.62
C SER A 164 -1.92 1.24 24.38
N LEU A 165 -2.50 0.42 23.49
CA LEU A 165 -3.23 0.94 22.31
C LEU A 165 -4.48 1.77 22.68
N LEU A 166 -4.96 1.65 23.93
CA LEU A 166 -6.11 2.39 24.47
C LEU A 166 -5.70 3.41 25.55
N VAL A 167 -4.46 3.87 25.57
CA VAL A 167 -4.06 5.00 26.42
C VAL A 167 -4.53 6.29 25.75
N GLY A 168 -5.15 7.19 26.52
CA GLY A 168 -5.81 8.40 26.00
C GLY A 168 -4.94 9.33 25.13
N SER A 169 -3.60 9.21 25.23
CA SER A 169 -2.63 9.94 24.39
C SER A 169 -2.55 9.39 22.95
N THR A 170 -2.64 8.06 22.77
CA THR A 170 -2.47 7.37 21.48
C THR A 170 -3.78 7.25 20.68
N ILE A 171 -4.93 7.42 21.34
CA ILE A 171 -6.25 7.20 20.72
C ILE A 171 -6.59 8.27 19.67
N LYS A 172 -6.19 9.53 19.89
CA LYS A 172 -6.46 10.63 18.94
C LYS A 172 -5.71 10.43 17.60
N PRO A 173 -4.38 10.21 17.57
CA PRO A 173 -3.66 9.89 16.32
C PRO A 173 -4.15 8.61 15.63
N CYS A 174 -4.49 7.59 16.43
CA CYS A 174 -5.05 6.34 15.92
C CYS A 174 -6.40 6.57 15.22
N LEU A 175 -7.32 7.29 15.87
CA LEU A 175 -8.64 7.61 15.32
C LEU A 175 -8.52 8.45 14.05
N MET A 176 -7.61 9.44 14.01
CA MET A 176 -7.36 10.24 12.81
C MET A 176 -6.86 9.38 11.64
N SER A 177 -5.97 8.43 11.89
CA SER A 177 -5.43 7.54 10.87
C SER A 177 -6.48 6.56 10.34
N VAL A 178 -7.23 5.93 11.23
CA VAL A 178 -8.33 5.01 10.86
C VAL A 178 -9.39 5.75 10.06
N THR A 179 -9.77 6.95 10.50
CA THR A 179 -10.76 7.79 9.80
C THR A 179 -10.27 8.21 8.43
N ALA A 180 -9.02 8.66 8.30
CA ALA A 180 -8.44 9.03 7.01
C ALA A 180 -8.39 7.84 6.05
N MET A 181 -7.98 6.65 6.53
CA MET A 181 -7.99 5.44 5.70
C MET A 181 -9.41 5.01 5.32
N ALA A 182 -10.39 5.16 6.21
CA ALA A 182 -11.78 4.86 5.91
C ALA A 182 -12.32 5.76 4.79
N PHE A 183 -12.13 7.08 4.88
CA PHE A 183 -12.54 8.01 3.83
C PHE A 183 -11.87 7.71 2.48
N GLN A 184 -10.57 7.42 2.49
CA GLN A 184 -9.85 7.04 1.27
C GLN A 184 -10.36 5.75 0.63
N GLN A 185 -10.86 4.79 1.42
CA GLN A 185 -11.50 3.58 0.87
C GLN A 185 -12.94 3.84 0.39
N LEU A 186 -13.68 4.69 1.11
CA LEU A 186 -15.05 5.11 0.75
C LEU A 186 -15.09 6.01 -0.49
N ALA A 187 -13.99 6.69 -0.81
CA ALA A 187 -13.81 7.42 -2.06
C ALA A 187 -13.92 6.53 -3.32
N GLY A 188 -13.97 5.20 -3.17
CA GLY A 188 -14.33 4.29 -4.25
C GLY A 188 -13.15 3.77 -5.08
N ILE A 189 -11.91 3.93 -4.62
CA ILE A 189 -10.72 3.58 -5.40
C ILE A 189 -10.72 2.13 -5.89
N ASN A 190 -11.20 1.19 -5.06
CA ASN A 190 -11.27 -0.22 -5.45
C ASN A 190 -12.31 -0.47 -6.56
N ALA A 191 -13.39 0.31 -6.59
CA ALA A 191 -14.37 0.21 -7.67
C ALA A 191 -13.75 0.69 -8.97
N VAL A 192 -13.05 1.83 -8.93
CA VAL A 192 -12.32 2.33 -10.10
C VAL A 192 -11.27 1.31 -10.54
N ILE A 193 -10.43 0.78 -9.64
CA ILE A 193 -9.38 -0.18 -10.02
C ILE A 193 -9.96 -1.50 -10.57
N PHE A 194 -10.98 -2.09 -9.93
CA PHE A 194 -11.48 -3.40 -10.38
C PHE A 194 -12.38 -3.32 -11.60
N PHE A 195 -13.08 -2.20 -11.78
CA PHE A 195 -14.06 -2.03 -12.84
C PHE A 195 -13.65 -0.98 -13.88
N SER A 196 -12.39 -0.52 -13.91
CA SER A 196 -11.92 0.49 -14.88
C SER A 196 -12.30 0.12 -16.31
N VAL A 197 -12.01 -1.12 -16.73
CA VAL A 197 -12.34 -1.61 -18.07
C VAL A 197 -13.84 -1.60 -18.33
N ASP A 198 -14.65 -2.00 -17.34
CA ASP A 198 -16.11 -2.02 -17.47
C ASP A 198 -16.69 -0.61 -17.48
N ILE A 199 -16.14 0.33 -16.72
CA ILE A 199 -16.50 1.75 -16.75
C ILE A 199 -16.20 2.34 -18.14
N PHE A 200 -15.05 2.04 -18.74
CA PHE A 200 -14.74 2.54 -20.09
C PHE A 200 -15.59 1.88 -21.19
N LYS A 201 -15.87 0.57 -21.06
CA LYS A 201 -16.83 -0.12 -21.94
C LYS A 201 -18.23 0.48 -21.85
N ALA A 202 -18.70 0.74 -20.62
CA ALA A 202 -19.99 1.35 -20.37
C ALA A 202 -20.04 2.81 -20.83
N ALA A 203 -18.90 3.52 -20.87
CA ALA A 203 -18.82 4.86 -21.45
C ALA A 203 -18.99 4.84 -22.98
N GLY A 204 -18.48 3.82 -23.66
CA GLY A 204 -18.60 3.68 -25.12
C GLY A 204 -17.74 4.67 -25.90
N SER A 205 -16.57 5.03 -25.36
CA SER A 205 -15.58 5.88 -26.04
C SER A 205 -14.92 5.17 -27.22
N ASP A 206 -14.45 5.93 -28.21
CA ASP A 206 -13.67 5.42 -29.35
C ASP A 206 -12.30 4.83 -28.94
N ILE A 207 -11.83 5.14 -27.73
CA ILE A 207 -10.58 4.63 -27.18
C ILE A 207 -10.80 3.25 -26.58
N ASP A 208 -9.89 2.31 -26.88
CA ASP A 208 -9.93 0.95 -26.34
C ASP A 208 -9.97 0.96 -24.80
N PRO A 209 -10.96 0.29 -24.17
CA PRO A 209 -11.12 0.26 -22.72
C PRO A 209 -9.92 -0.28 -21.94
N ASN A 210 -9.14 -1.20 -22.53
CA ASN A 210 -7.95 -1.74 -21.88
C ASN A 210 -6.81 -0.72 -21.91
N VAL A 211 -6.65 0.02 -23.02
CA VAL A 211 -5.70 1.14 -23.11
C VAL A 211 -6.03 2.20 -22.07
N CYS A 212 -7.31 2.56 -21.90
CA CYS A 212 -7.74 3.50 -20.87
C CYS A 212 -7.41 3.00 -19.45
N ALA A 213 -7.63 1.71 -19.15
CA ALA A 213 -7.27 1.13 -17.87
C ALA A 213 -5.75 1.13 -17.62
N ILE A 214 -4.94 0.86 -18.65
CA ILE A 214 -3.47 0.96 -18.57
C ILE A 214 -3.04 2.40 -18.25
N ILE A 215 -3.62 3.40 -18.93
CA ILE A 215 -3.34 4.82 -18.66
C ILE A 215 -3.64 5.13 -17.20
N VAL A 216 -4.80 4.73 -16.69
CA VAL A 216 -5.21 4.88 -15.30
C VAL A 216 -4.19 4.26 -14.32
N GLY A 217 -3.72 3.05 -14.60
CA GLY A 217 -2.69 2.39 -13.78
C GLY A 217 -1.34 3.11 -13.82
N MET A 218 -0.90 3.58 -14.99
CA MET A 218 0.34 4.33 -15.15
C MET A 218 0.28 5.70 -14.46
N THR A 219 -0.84 6.41 -14.58
CA THR A 219 -1.10 7.65 -13.86
C THR A 219 -1.00 7.44 -12.36
N GLN A 220 -1.52 6.33 -11.83
CA GLN A 220 -1.39 6.00 -10.42
C GLN A 220 0.07 5.78 -10.01
N ALA A 221 0.83 4.99 -10.77
CA ALA A 221 2.24 4.71 -10.47
C ALA A 221 3.09 6.00 -10.41
N VAL A 222 2.91 6.90 -11.39
CA VAL A 222 3.60 8.20 -11.42
C VAL A 222 3.04 9.16 -10.37
N GLY A 223 1.73 9.12 -10.13
CA GLY A 223 1.00 10.01 -9.23
C GLY A 223 1.47 9.90 -7.78
N PHE A 224 1.79 8.71 -7.29
CA PHE A 224 2.33 8.53 -5.93
C PHE A 224 3.72 9.14 -5.74
N ALA A 225 4.59 9.05 -6.74
CA ALA A 225 5.91 9.69 -6.69
C ALA A 225 5.76 11.23 -6.62
N PHE A 226 4.90 11.79 -7.47
CA PHE A 226 4.63 13.22 -7.48
C PHE A 226 3.93 13.70 -6.20
N ALA A 227 2.97 12.93 -5.69
CA ALA A 227 2.28 13.21 -4.43
C ALA A 227 3.24 13.28 -3.24
N GLY A 228 4.29 12.45 -3.21
CA GLY A 228 5.34 12.51 -2.20
C GLY A 228 6.10 13.84 -2.20
N ILE A 229 6.45 14.35 -3.38
CA ILE A 229 7.11 15.66 -3.54
C ILE A 229 6.17 16.78 -3.08
N LEU A 230 4.88 16.72 -3.47
CA LEU A 230 3.88 17.71 -3.07
C LEU A 230 3.63 17.73 -1.57
N MET A 231 3.61 16.56 -0.93
CA MET A 231 3.42 16.43 0.52
C MET A 231 4.52 17.15 1.30
N ASN A 232 5.77 17.06 0.82
CA ASN A 232 6.90 17.75 1.44
C ASN A 232 6.81 19.28 1.29
N ARG A 233 6.17 19.77 0.22
CA ARG A 233 6.08 21.20 -0.07
C ARG A 233 4.87 21.91 0.56
N PHE A 234 3.70 21.28 0.52
CA PHE A 234 2.43 21.91 0.92
C PHE A 234 1.90 21.43 2.28
N GLY A 235 2.54 20.42 2.87
CA GLY A 235 2.10 19.80 4.10
C GLY A 235 0.91 18.84 3.92
N ARG A 236 0.62 18.06 4.96
CA ARG A 236 -0.31 16.91 4.87
C ARG A 236 -1.79 17.30 4.83
N LYS A 237 -2.22 18.26 5.66
CA LYS A 237 -3.65 18.62 5.82
C LYS A 237 -4.23 19.31 4.57
N PRO A 238 -3.58 20.33 3.98
CA PRO A 238 -4.11 20.97 2.76
C PRO A 238 -4.14 19.99 1.57
N LEU A 239 -3.12 19.13 1.46
CA LEU A 239 -3.03 18.15 0.39
C LEU A 239 -4.13 17.08 0.48
N PHE A 240 -4.46 16.62 1.70
CA PHE A 240 -5.57 15.69 1.91
C PHE A 240 -6.92 16.32 1.54
N LEU A 241 -7.17 17.57 1.94
CA LEU A 241 -8.41 18.27 1.57
C LEU A 241 -8.51 18.50 0.05
N PHE A 242 -7.41 18.88 -0.59
CA PHE A 242 -7.35 19.01 -2.05
C PHE A 242 -7.66 17.69 -2.76
N SER A 243 -7.16 16.57 -2.24
CA SER A 243 -7.47 15.23 -2.75
C SER A 243 -8.97 14.95 -2.74
N GLU A 244 -9.64 15.13 -1.60
CA GLU A 244 -11.06 14.85 -1.46
C GLU A 244 -11.93 15.73 -2.37
N ILE A 245 -11.63 17.04 -2.45
CA ILE A 245 -12.33 17.97 -3.35
C ILE A 245 -12.13 17.55 -4.81
N GLY A 246 -10.89 17.22 -5.19
CA GLY A 246 -10.54 16.81 -6.55
C GLY A 246 -11.24 15.50 -6.97
N MET A 247 -11.34 14.53 -6.06
CA MET A 247 -12.06 13.29 -6.29
C MET A 247 -13.57 13.53 -6.44
N CYS A 248 -14.17 14.38 -5.59
CA CYS A 248 -15.58 14.75 -5.69
C CYS A 248 -15.91 15.39 -7.03
N ILE A 249 -15.10 16.37 -7.49
CA ILE A 249 -15.32 17.04 -8.78
C ILE A 249 -15.19 16.03 -9.94
N SER A 250 -14.18 15.16 -9.87
CA SER A 250 -13.92 14.16 -10.92
C SER A 250 -15.05 13.15 -11.05
N LEU A 251 -15.57 12.64 -9.92
CA LEU A 251 -16.70 11.71 -9.91
C LEU A 251 -18.01 12.39 -10.29
N ALA A 252 -18.22 13.66 -9.90
CA ALA A 252 -19.38 14.43 -10.33
C ALA A 252 -19.37 14.62 -11.85
N ALA A 253 -18.22 14.95 -12.45
CA ALA A 253 -18.07 15.06 -13.90
C ALA A 253 -18.35 13.72 -14.61
N LEU A 254 -17.87 12.60 -14.06
CA LEU A 254 -18.17 11.27 -14.59
C LEU A 254 -19.67 10.94 -14.48
N GLY A 255 -20.31 11.28 -13.37
CA GLY A 255 -21.75 11.10 -13.17
C GLY A 255 -22.59 11.93 -14.15
N VAL A 256 -22.21 13.19 -14.38
CA VAL A 256 -22.87 14.05 -15.38
C VAL A 256 -22.71 13.48 -16.79
N PHE A 257 -21.56 12.91 -17.13
CA PHE A 257 -21.37 12.23 -18.42
C PHE A 257 -22.35 11.06 -18.60
N TYR A 258 -22.48 10.19 -17.59
CA TYR A 258 -23.42 9.08 -17.65
C TYR A 258 -24.88 9.53 -17.73
N TYR A 259 -25.26 10.59 -17.01
CA TYR A 259 -26.58 11.19 -17.12
C TYR A 259 -26.85 11.74 -18.53
N LEU A 260 -25.88 12.47 -19.11
CA LEU A 260 -25.98 12.98 -20.48
C LEU A 260 -26.03 11.86 -21.51
N LYS A 261 -25.39 10.72 -21.25
CA LYS A 261 -25.46 9.54 -22.13
C LYS A 261 -26.86 8.95 -22.22
N GLU A 262 -27.62 8.95 -21.12
CA GLU A 262 -29.00 8.46 -21.10
C GLU A 262 -29.98 9.45 -21.75
N GLU A 263 -29.85 10.74 -21.43
CA GLU A 263 -30.82 11.77 -21.85
C GLU A 263 -30.51 12.39 -23.22
N LYS A 264 -29.23 12.52 -23.60
CA LYS A 264 -28.75 13.21 -24.81
C LYS A 264 -27.56 12.48 -25.45
N PRO A 265 -27.79 11.32 -26.09
CA PRO A 265 -26.72 10.47 -26.61
C PRO A 265 -25.83 11.16 -27.66
N ASP A 266 -26.37 12.06 -28.47
CA ASP A 266 -25.60 12.80 -29.50
C ASP A 266 -24.54 13.73 -28.88
N THR A 267 -24.84 14.34 -27.73
CA THR A 267 -23.89 15.17 -26.99
C THR A 267 -22.84 14.32 -26.28
N ALA A 268 -23.24 13.16 -25.75
CA ALA A 268 -22.33 12.24 -25.07
C ALA A 268 -21.31 11.61 -26.02
N ALA A 269 -21.68 11.33 -27.28
CA ALA A 269 -20.76 10.82 -28.30
C ALA A 269 -19.57 11.77 -28.53
N ASN A 270 -19.81 13.08 -28.52
CA ASN A 270 -18.75 14.10 -28.66
C ASN A 270 -17.87 14.26 -27.41
N LEU A 271 -18.26 13.66 -26.27
CA LEU A 271 -17.58 13.76 -24.98
C LEU A 271 -16.89 12.45 -24.57
N GLY A 272 -16.57 11.55 -25.51
CA GLY A 272 -15.92 10.26 -25.21
C GLY A 272 -14.58 10.34 -24.48
N TRP A 273 -13.91 11.51 -24.50
CA TRP A 273 -12.67 11.77 -23.74
C TRP A 273 -12.91 12.09 -22.27
N LEU A 274 -14.11 12.55 -21.91
CA LEU A 274 -14.44 13.06 -20.58
C LEU A 274 -14.30 11.97 -19.48
N PRO A 275 -14.78 10.72 -19.66
CA PRO A 275 -14.59 9.67 -18.66
C PRO A 275 -13.11 9.37 -18.36
N LEU A 276 -12.26 9.40 -19.39
CA LEU A 276 -10.82 9.17 -19.24
C LEU A 276 -10.18 10.30 -18.43
N VAL A 277 -10.46 11.55 -18.79
CA VAL A 277 -9.94 12.71 -18.07
C VAL A 277 -10.44 12.73 -16.63
N SER A 278 -11.73 12.45 -16.40
CA SER A 278 -12.30 12.34 -15.05
C SER A 278 -11.60 11.27 -14.21
N LEU A 279 -11.37 10.07 -14.74
CA LEU A 279 -10.70 9.01 -13.99
C LEU A 279 -9.19 9.26 -13.80
N VAL A 280 -8.52 9.90 -14.75
CA VAL A 280 -7.12 10.34 -14.60
C VAL A 280 -7.01 11.40 -13.50
N MET A 281 -7.89 12.41 -13.50
CA MET A 281 -7.93 13.44 -12.46
C MET A 281 -8.28 12.85 -11.10
N TYR A 282 -9.22 11.91 -11.04
CA TYR A 282 -9.54 11.15 -9.84
C TYR A 282 -8.30 10.40 -9.32
N MET A 283 -7.52 9.75 -10.18
CA MET A 283 -6.32 9.01 -9.77
C MET A 283 -5.22 9.92 -9.24
N VAL A 284 -4.93 11.04 -9.93
CA VAL A 284 -3.91 12.00 -9.49
C VAL A 284 -4.29 12.58 -8.13
N THR A 285 -5.54 12.99 -7.97
CA THR A 285 -6.04 13.57 -6.71
C THR A 285 -6.08 12.52 -5.61
N TYR A 286 -6.48 11.28 -5.89
CA TYR A 286 -6.41 10.16 -4.94
C TYR A 286 -4.99 9.91 -4.43
N CYS A 287 -3.98 9.90 -5.30
CA CYS A 287 -2.58 9.68 -4.88
C CYS A 287 -2.12 10.68 -3.82
N CYS A 288 -2.54 11.94 -3.94
CA CYS A 288 -2.26 13.01 -2.97
C CYS A 288 -2.86 12.74 -1.58
N GLY A 289 -4.09 12.20 -1.50
CA GLY A 289 -4.74 11.88 -0.23
C GLY A 289 -4.27 10.55 0.35
N GLY A 290 -4.04 9.55 -0.51
CA GLY A 290 -3.60 8.21 -0.13
C GLY A 290 -2.25 8.21 0.58
N ILE A 291 -1.28 8.98 0.08
CA ILE A 291 0.04 9.10 0.73
C ILE A 291 -0.06 9.77 2.11
N CYS A 292 -0.97 10.73 2.28
CA CYS A 292 -1.22 11.40 3.56
C CYS A 292 -1.89 10.46 4.57
N ALA A 293 -2.89 9.68 4.15
CA ALA A 293 -3.57 8.73 5.03
C ALA A 293 -2.63 7.60 5.48
N LEU A 294 -1.80 7.08 4.58
CA LEU A 294 -0.80 6.07 4.89
C LEU A 294 0.34 6.62 5.76
N GLY A 295 0.82 7.83 5.48
CA GLY A 295 1.82 8.50 6.32
C GLY A 295 1.32 8.78 7.75
N ALA A 296 0.04 9.09 7.90
CA ALA A 296 -0.61 9.21 9.22
C ALA A 296 -0.67 7.86 9.94
N ALA A 297 -1.09 6.80 9.25
CA ALA A 297 -1.13 5.44 9.80
C ALA A 297 0.27 4.93 10.20
N PHE A 298 1.28 5.12 9.34
CA PHE A 298 2.66 4.75 9.65
C PHE A 298 3.17 5.50 10.90
N ALA A 299 2.92 6.81 10.98
CA ALA A 299 3.33 7.59 12.15
C ALA A 299 2.59 7.20 13.44
N ALA A 300 1.33 6.78 13.35
CA ALA A 300 0.55 6.36 14.52
C ALA A 300 0.89 4.94 15.00
N PHE A 301 1.20 4.01 14.10
CA PHE A 301 1.34 2.58 14.44
C PHE A 301 2.79 2.08 14.49
N VAL A 302 3.71 2.67 13.71
CA VAL A 302 5.06 2.10 13.48
C VAL A 302 6.16 2.88 14.20
N LEU A 303 6.05 4.20 14.32
CA LEU A 303 7.08 5.01 15.00
C LEU A 303 6.97 4.82 16.53
N PRO A 304 8.01 4.31 17.22
CA PRO A 304 8.01 4.23 18.68
C PRO A 304 8.08 5.63 19.31
N GLU A 305 8.67 6.60 18.61
CA GLU A 305 8.81 8.00 19.04
C GLU A 305 7.48 8.71 19.28
N THR A 306 6.38 8.24 18.68
CA THR A 306 5.03 8.80 18.84
C THR A 306 4.20 8.02 19.86
N LYS A 307 4.64 6.84 20.32
CA LYS A 307 3.92 6.05 21.33
C LYS A 307 4.02 6.74 22.69
N GLY A 308 2.87 7.12 23.25
CA GLY A 308 2.76 7.75 24.57
C GLY A 308 2.93 9.27 24.60
N LYS A 309 3.43 9.89 23.52
CA LYS A 309 3.59 11.35 23.43
C LYS A 309 2.31 12.05 23.00
N THR A 310 2.06 13.20 23.61
CA THR A 310 0.92 14.06 23.27
C THR A 310 1.07 14.61 21.84
N VAL A 311 -0.05 15.02 21.23
CA VAL A 311 -0.04 15.58 19.87
C VAL A 311 0.90 16.79 19.75
N GLU A 312 1.04 17.59 20.82
CA GLU A 312 1.95 18.74 20.89
C GLU A 312 3.44 18.32 20.92
N GLU A 313 3.78 17.24 21.62
CA GLU A 313 5.13 16.68 21.63
C GLU A 313 5.50 16.05 20.28
N ILE A 314 4.54 15.38 19.63
CA ILE A 314 4.72 14.85 18.27
C ILE A 314 4.93 16.02 17.29
N MET A 315 4.15 17.09 17.39
CA MET A 315 4.34 18.28 16.55
C MET A 315 5.68 18.97 16.79
N ARG A 316 6.20 19.01 18.02
CA ARG A 316 7.55 19.54 18.31
C ARG A 316 8.65 18.70 17.68
N ILE A 317 8.58 17.38 17.76
CA ILE A 317 9.57 16.48 17.13
C ILE A 317 9.64 16.68 15.60
N PHE A 318 8.51 16.96 14.96
CA PHE A 318 8.47 17.27 13.53
C PHE A 318 8.77 18.74 13.19
N ALA A 319 8.62 19.66 14.15
CA ALA A 319 8.98 21.08 13.99
C ALA A 319 10.49 21.33 14.16
N ASP A 320 11.16 20.55 15.00
CA ASP A 320 12.61 20.70 15.27
C ASP A 320 13.50 20.03 14.19
N LYS A 321 12.90 19.29 13.24
CA LYS A 321 13.60 18.60 12.14
C LYS A 321 13.42 19.28 10.76
N VAL A 322 12.86 20.49 10.72
CA VAL A 322 12.75 21.36 9.53
C VAL A 322 13.64 22.57 9.73
#